data_AF-A0A257LK66-F1
#
_entry.id   AF-A0A257LK66-F1
#
_cell.length_a   1.000
_cell.length_b   1.000
_cell.length_c   1.000
_cell.angle_alpha   90.00
_cell.angle_beta   90.00
_cell.angle_gamma   90.00
#
_symmetry.space_group_name_H-M   'P 1'
#
loop_
_entity.id
_entity.type
_entity.pdbx_description
1 polymer ?
#
loop_
_entity_poly.entity_id
_entity_poly.type
_entity_poly.pdbx_seq_one_letter_code
_entity_poly.pdbx_strand_id
1 'polypeptide(L)'
;KAIVKVAAFDYTVFGTLSGQVSEISADSLVDERGERYFRVGITVDPASQRHFGQPITPGMTITADAVTGQRTVLQYLLSPIRGLASNALRDQK
;
A
#
# COMPACT_ATOMS: atom_id res chain seq x y z
N LYS A 1 -0.44 1.36 -6.45
CA LYS A 1 0.32 2.63 -6.38
C LYS A 1 0.77 2.84 -4.95
N ALA A 2 1.97 3.34 -4.73
CA ALA A 2 2.51 3.66 -3.42
C ALA A 2 3.00 5.11 -3.40
N ILE A 3 2.74 5.81 -2.31
CA ILE A 3 3.26 7.16 -2.06
C ILE A 3 4.37 7.01 -1.04
N VAL A 4 5.58 7.42 -1.39
CA VAL A 4 6.77 7.27 -0.56
C VAL A 4 7.18 8.65 -0.02
N LYS A 5 7.27 8.73 1.31
CA LYS A 5 7.68 9.91 2.08
C LYS A 5 9.05 9.62 2.70
N VAL A 6 10.01 10.51 2.52
CA VAL A 6 11.38 10.34 3.05
C VAL A 6 11.46 11.05 4.39
N ALA A 7 11.81 10.36 5.48
CA ALA A 7 11.79 10.96 6.82
C ALA A 7 12.81 12.10 6.99
N ALA A 8 13.91 12.07 6.21
CA ALA A 8 14.95 13.09 6.23
C ALA A 8 14.51 14.43 5.57
N PHE A 9 13.39 14.44 4.83
CA PHE A 9 12.91 15.62 4.12
C PHE A 9 11.44 15.87 4.44
N ASP A 10 11.09 17.12 4.75
CA ASP A 10 9.69 17.47 4.98
C ASP A 10 8.88 17.30 3.67
N TYR A 11 7.94 16.35 3.67
CA TYR A 11 7.12 16.03 2.50
C TYR A 11 6.19 17.18 2.09
N THR A 12 5.91 18.14 2.98
CA THR A 12 5.11 19.33 2.65
C THR A 12 5.90 20.32 1.81
N VAL A 13 7.23 20.32 1.92
CA VAL A 13 8.15 21.21 1.20
C VAL A 13 8.71 20.54 -0.05
N PHE A 14 9.22 19.31 0.09
CA PHE A 14 9.90 18.58 -0.99
C PHE A 14 8.96 17.66 -1.78
N GLY A 15 7.73 17.48 -1.31
CA GLY A 15 6.76 16.59 -1.92
C GLY A 15 6.98 15.12 -1.60
N THR A 16 6.31 14.26 -2.38
CA THR A 16 6.31 12.81 -2.19
C THR A 16 6.78 12.09 -3.45
N LEU A 17 7.40 10.95 -3.27
CA LEU A 17 7.82 10.09 -4.37
C LEU A 17 6.68 9.13 -4.75
N SER A 18 6.32 9.13 -6.03
CA SER A 18 5.36 8.16 -6.56
C SER A 18 6.08 6.86 -6.91
N GLY A 19 5.57 5.74 -6.39
CA GLY A 19 6.09 4.40 -6.65
C GLY A 19 5.00 3.40 -7.00
N GLN A 20 5.43 2.26 -7.52
CA GLN A 20 4.57 1.09 -7.76
C GLN A 20 5.11 -0.09 -6.96
N VAL A 21 4.20 -0.85 -6.36
CA VAL A 21 4.56 -2.10 -5.67
C VAL A 21 4.93 -3.10 -6.76
N SER A 22 6.20 -3.54 -6.75
CA SER A 22 6.74 -4.47 -7.74
C SER A 22 6.58 -5.92 -7.30
N GLU A 23 6.79 -6.18 -6.01
CA GLU A 23 6.81 -7.52 -5.46
C GLU A 23 6.29 -7.54 -4.02
N ILE A 24 5.59 -8.60 -3.66
CA ILE A 24 5.21 -8.91 -2.28
C ILE A 24 5.78 -10.30 -2.01
N SER A 25 6.70 -10.40 -1.06
CA SER A 25 7.27 -11.70 -0.68
C SER A 25 6.19 -12.59 -0.06
N ALA A 26 6.16 -13.86 -0.45
CA ALA A 26 5.24 -14.86 0.10
C ALA A 26 5.61 -15.25 1.55
N ASP A 27 6.85 -14.99 1.96
CA ASP A 27 7.35 -15.33 3.28
C ASP A 27 6.94 -14.28 4.30
N SER A 28 6.31 -14.75 5.39
CA SER A 28 6.05 -13.92 6.56
C SER A 28 7.26 -13.94 7.48
N LEU A 29 7.69 -12.75 7.88
CA LEU A 29 8.69 -12.55 8.91
C LEU A 29 7.96 -12.27 10.24
N VAL A 30 8.57 -12.69 11.35
CA VAL A 30 8.00 -12.56 12.70
C VAL A 30 8.87 -11.60 13.48
N ASP A 31 8.25 -10.59 14.09
CA ASP A 31 8.95 -9.64 14.95
C ASP A 31 9.13 -10.24 16.35
N GLU A 32 9.97 -9.64 17.19
CA GLU A 32 10.15 -10.03 18.60
C GLU A 32 8.83 -10.04 19.39
N ARG A 33 7.83 -9.31 18.89
CA ARG A 33 6.47 -9.19 19.46
C ARG A 33 5.48 -10.24 18.92
N GLY A 34 5.92 -11.14 18.04
CA GLY A 34 5.08 -12.18 17.43
C GLY A 34 4.20 -11.72 16.26
N GLU A 35 4.29 -10.45 15.87
CA GLU A 35 3.55 -9.90 14.74
C GLU A 35 4.17 -10.33 13.40
N ARG A 36 3.30 -10.70 12.45
CA ARG A 36 3.73 -11.14 11.11
C ARG A 36 3.76 -9.97 10.14
N TYR A 37 4.88 -9.81 9.45
CA TYR A 37 5.05 -8.83 8.39
C TYR A 37 5.53 -9.48 7.10
N PHE A 38 5.12 -8.89 5.98
CA PHE A 38 5.55 -9.31 4.65
C PHE A 38 6.44 -8.24 4.06
N ARG A 39 7.52 -8.66 3.39
CA ARG A 39 8.39 -7.73 2.67
C ARG A 39 7.72 -7.31 1.37
N VAL A 40 7.71 -6.01 1.12
CA VAL A 40 7.16 -5.43 -0.10
C VAL A 40 8.26 -4.63 -0.82
N GLY A 41 8.49 -4.95 -2.07
CA GLY A 41 9.34 -4.18 -2.98
C GLY A 41 8.54 -3.06 -3.63
N ILE A 42 9.08 -1.84 -3.60
CA ILE A 42 8.47 -0.67 -4.25
C ILE A 42 9.49 -0.08 -5.21
N THR A 43 9.12 0.01 -6.49
CA THR A 43 9.90 0.71 -7.51
C THR A 43 9.41 2.15 -7.62
N VAL A 44 10.30 3.10 -7.40
CA VAL A 44 10.01 4.54 -7.51
C VAL A 44 10.07 4.97 -8.98
N ASP A 45 9.14 5.85 -9.38
CA ASP A 45 9.13 6.43 -10.72
C ASP A 45 10.33 7.40 -10.90
N PRO A 46 11.19 7.22 -11.92
CA PRO A 46 12.32 8.10 -12.20
C PRO A 46 11.92 9.57 -12.44
N ALA A 47 10.71 9.82 -12.96
CA ALA A 47 10.20 11.19 -13.12
C ALA A 47 9.93 11.84 -11.75
N SER A 48 9.35 11.08 -10.82
CA SER A 48 9.09 11.54 -9.46
C SER A 48 10.38 11.80 -8.67
N GLN A 49 11.39 10.96 -8.86
CA GLN A 49 12.70 11.16 -8.23
C GLN A 49 13.40 12.41 -8.77
N ARG A 50 13.31 12.68 -10.08
CA ARG A 50 13.85 13.91 -10.68
C ARG A 50 13.16 15.17 -10.14
N HIS A 51 11.85 15.11 -9.93
CA HIS A 51 11.08 16.23 -9.37
C HIS A 51 11.41 16.51 -7.90
N PHE A 52 11.73 15.47 -7.13
CA PHE A 52 12.14 15.58 -5.73
C PHE A 52 13.44 16.36 -5.55
N GLY A 53 14.36 16.29 -6.53
CA GLY A 53 15.54 17.16 -6.61
C GLY A 53 16.60 16.97 -5.52
N GLN A 54 16.41 16.04 -4.57
CA GLN A 54 17.33 15.73 -3.48
C GLN A 54 17.94 14.34 -3.64
N PRO A 55 19.23 14.15 -3.30
CA PRO A 55 19.86 12.84 -3.33
C PRO A 55 19.29 11.96 -2.21
N ILE A 56 18.69 10.83 -2.59
CA ILE A 56 18.22 9.81 -1.65
C ILE A 56 19.29 8.73 -1.56
N THR A 57 19.82 8.53 -0.36
CA THR A 57 20.89 7.56 -0.10
C THR A 57 20.33 6.33 0.59
N PRO A 58 20.84 5.11 0.29
CA PRO A 58 20.48 3.92 1.05
C PRO A 58 20.71 4.11 2.56
N GLY A 59 19.81 3.57 3.37
CA GLY A 59 19.83 3.73 4.84
C GLY A 59 18.91 4.82 5.36
N MET A 60 18.35 5.67 4.48
CA MET A 60 17.30 6.60 4.86
C MET A 60 16.00 5.86 5.22
N THR A 61 15.40 6.23 6.35
CA THR A 61 14.06 5.76 6.71
C THR A 61 13.03 6.41 5.80
N ILE A 62 12.15 5.58 5.24
CA ILE A 62 11.04 6.00 4.39
C ILE A 62 9.73 5.44 4.94
N THR A 63 8.64 6.18 4.73
CA THR A 63 7.29 5.72 4.98
C THR A 63 6.59 5.57 3.64
N ALA A 64 6.01 4.40 3.37
CA ALA A 64 5.31 4.14 2.12
C ALA A 64 3.83 3.86 2.37
N ASP A 65 2.98 4.71 1.83
CA ASP A 65 1.53 4.55 1.87
C ASP A 65 1.09 3.79 0.62
N ALA A 66 0.75 2.51 0.77
CA ALA A 66 0.28 1.66 -0.31
C ALA A 66 -1.24 1.80 -0.49
N VAL A 67 -1.67 2.22 -1.68
CA VAL A 67 -3.11 2.28 -2.03
C VAL A 67 -3.54 0.91 -2.56
N THR A 68 -4.25 0.13 -1.75
CA THR A 68 -4.62 -1.28 -1.99
C THR A 68 -5.99 -1.49 -2.67
N GLY A 69 -6.54 -0.45 -3.29
CA GLY A 69 -7.78 -0.52 -4.06
C GLY A 69 -8.59 0.77 -3.96
N GLN A 70 -9.64 0.86 -4.76
CA GLN A 70 -10.63 1.94 -4.68
C GLN A 70 -11.96 1.33 -4.26
N ARG A 71 -12.37 1.57 -3.01
CA ARG A 71 -13.71 1.20 -2.54
C ARG A 71 -14.62 2.40 -2.70
N THR A 72 -15.71 2.23 -3.44
CA THR A 72 -16.75 3.25 -3.52
C THR A 72 -17.63 3.19 -2.27
N VAL A 73 -18.23 4.31 -1.88
CA VAL A 73 -19.21 4.34 -0.79
C VAL A 73 -20.34 3.33 -1.06
N LEU A 74 -20.78 3.24 -2.32
CA LEU A 74 -21.77 2.27 -2.77
C LEU A 74 -21.33 0.81 -2.53
N GLN A 75 -20.06 0.46 -2.73
CA GLN A 75 -19.56 -0.89 -2.41
C GLN A 75 -19.65 -1.21 -0.91
N TYR A 76 -19.51 -0.21 -0.03
CA TYR A 76 -19.67 -0.39 1.41
C TYR A 76 -21.14 -0.69 1.76
N LEU A 77 -22.08 0.03 1.14
CA LEU A 77 -23.51 -0.18 1.31
C LEU A 77 -23.99 -1.53 0.74
N LEU A 78 -23.41 -1.98 -0.38
CA LEU A 78 -23.76 -3.24 -1.03
C LEU A 78 -23.01 -4.46 -0.47
N SER A 79 -22.01 -4.26 0.39
CA SER A 79 -21.24 -5.34 1.03
C SER A 79 -22.11 -6.41 1.73
N PRO A 80 -23.12 -6.07 2.57
CA PRO A 80 -23.95 -7.07 3.24
C PRO A 80 -24.87 -7.85 2.29
N ILE A 81 -25.29 -7.24 1.18
CA ILE A 81 -26.24 -7.85 0.23
C ILE A 81 -25.57 -8.98 -0.56
N ARG A 82 -24.27 -8.86 -0.84
CA ARG A 82 -23.51 -9.89 -1.58
C ARG A 82 -23.43 -11.22 -0.84
N GLY A 83 -23.38 -11.21 0.49
CA GLY A 83 -23.42 -12.46 1.29
C GLY A 83 -24.81 -13.11 1.31
N LEU A 84 -25.87 -12.30 1.25
CA LEU A 84 -27.25 -12.80 1.26
C LEU A 84 -27.63 -13.43 -0.09
N ALA A 85 -27.22 -12.85 -1.21
CA ALA A 85 -27.51 -13.38 -2.54
C ALA A 85 -26.86 -14.76 -2.79
N SER A 86 -25.65 -15.01 -2.27
CA SER A 86 -24.99 -16.31 -2.40
C SER A 86 -25.56 -17.40 -1.48
N ASN A 87 -26.13 -17.01 -0.34
CA ASN A 87 -26.74 -17.94 0.61
C ASN A 87 -28.19 -18.28 0.23
N ALA A 88 -28.93 -17.34 -0.39
CA ALA A 88 -30.30 -17.56 -0.85
C ALA A 88 -30.41 -18.61 -1.98
N LEU A 89 -29.33 -18.84 -2.72
CA LEU A 89 -29.25 -19.86 -3.78
C LEU A 89 -28.76 -21.24 -3.25
N ARG A 90 -28.36 -21.33 -1.98
CA ARG A 90 -27.78 -22.54 -1.37
C ARG A 90 -28.62 -23.19 -0.30
N ASP A 91 -29.74 -22.59 0.10
CA ASP A 91 -30.66 -23.20 1.05
C ASP A 91 -32.11 -22.91 0.67
N GLN A 92 -32.63 -23.70 -0.26
CA GLN A 92 -34.05 -24.01 -0.34
C GLN A 92 -34.15 -25.53 -0.26
N LYS A 93 -34.25 -26.04 0.97
CA LYS A 93 -34.69 -27.39 1.26
C LYS A 93 -36.21 -27.47 1.16
#